data_AF-A0A200Q320-F1
#
_entry.id   AF-A0A200Q320-F1
#
_cell.length_a   1.000
_cell.length_b   1.000
_cell.length_c   1.000
_cell.angle_alpha   90.00
_cell.angle_beta   90.00
_cell.angle_gamma   90.00
#
_symmetry.space_group_name_H-M   'P 1'
#
loop_
_entity.id
_entity.type
_entity.pdbx_description
1 polymer ?
#
loop_
_entity_poly.entity_id
_entity_poly.type
_entity_poly.pdbx_seq_one_letter_code
_entity_poly.pdbx_strand_id
1 'polypeptide(L)'
;MRTDCKAIFRIARNRDTGKWYVNDFREDHNHALVTPSKRILLRTNRHMPAAARDLSEIFRKEKIQVSKVASIFGGSLMNAGFDQRDV
;
A
#
# COMPACT_ATOMS: atom_id res chain seq x y z
N MET A 1 -0.61 2.90 -10.07
CA MET A 1 -1.16 3.90 -11.01
C MET A 1 -2.51 4.32 -10.48
N ARG A 2 -2.77 5.61 -10.28
CA ARG A 2 -4.11 6.10 -9.91
C ARG A 2 -4.80 6.51 -11.22
N THR A 3 -5.88 5.83 -11.58
CA THR A 3 -6.59 6.00 -12.87
C THR A 3 -7.98 6.60 -12.69
N ASP A 4 -8.27 7.19 -11.53
CA ASP A 4 -9.61 7.65 -11.14
C ASP A 4 -10.70 6.56 -11.27
N CYS A 5 -10.33 5.30 -10.99
CA CYS A 5 -11.25 4.17 -11.00
C CYS A 5 -12.43 4.39 -10.06
N LYS A 6 -13.64 4.08 -10.52
CA LYS A 6 -14.88 4.24 -9.77
C LYS A 6 -15.44 2.93 -9.21
N ALA A 7 -14.75 1.82 -9.42
CA ALA A 7 -15.09 0.53 -8.80
C ALA A 7 -15.20 0.70 -7.28
N ILE A 8 -16.25 0.12 -6.69
CA ILE A 8 -16.55 0.25 -5.26
C ILE A 8 -17.19 -1.02 -4.73
N PHE A 9 -16.90 -1.35 -3.47
CA PHE A 9 -17.59 -2.37 -2.71
C PHE A 9 -17.87 -1.80 -1.31
N ARG A 10 -19.09 -1.30 -1.09
CA ARG A 10 -19.51 -0.68 0.16
C ARG A 10 -20.46 -1.61 0.90
N ILE A 11 -20.09 -1.98 2.12
CA ILE A 11 -20.95 -2.72 3.04
C ILE A 11 -21.56 -1.74 4.04
N ALA A 12 -22.83 -1.92 4.35
CA ALA A 12 -23.52 -1.20 5.42
C ALA A 12 -24.14 -2.19 6.42
N ARG A 13 -24.37 -1.71 7.65
CA ARG A 13 -25.07 -2.47 8.68
C ARG A 13 -26.48 -1.93 8.82
N ASN A 14 -27.46 -2.81 8.67
CA ASN A 14 -28.85 -2.49 8.97
C ASN A 14 -28.98 -2.35 10.49
N ARG A 15 -29.46 -1.20 10.97
CA ARG A 15 -29.51 -0.89 12.40
C ARG A 15 -30.62 -1.65 13.13
N ASP A 16 -31.72 -1.94 12.44
CA ASP A 16 -32.90 -2.58 13.02
C ASP A 16 -32.72 -4.09 13.15
N THR A 17 -32.13 -4.72 12.13
CA THR A 17 -31.90 -6.18 12.09
C THR A 17 -30.49 -6.58 12.54
N GLY A 18 -29.58 -5.62 12.66
CA GLY A 18 -28.17 -5.84 12.97
C GLY A 18 -27.35 -6.50 11.86
N LYS A 19 -27.97 -6.91 10.75
CA LYS A 19 -27.36 -7.65 9.64
C LYS A 19 -26.52 -6.73 8.73
N TRP A 20 -25.44 -7.28 8.19
CA TRP A 20 -24.63 -6.63 7.17
C TRP A 20 -25.19 -6.88 5.77
N TYR A 21 -25.11 -5.88 4.90
CA TYR A 21 -25.53 -5.99 3.51
C TYR A 21 -24.63 -5.16 2.58
N VAL A 22 -24.61 -5.53 1.31
CA VAL A 22 -23.92 -4.77 0.27
C VAL A 22 -24.80 -3.57 -0.11
N ASN A 23 -24.30 -2.36 0.18
CA ASN A 23 -25.01 -1.11 -0.05
C ASN A 23 -24.76 -0.54 -1.46
N ASP A 24 -23.55 -0.74 -1.99
CA ASP A 24 -23.16 -0.25 -3.31
C ASP A 24 -22.03 -1.15 -3.83
N PHE A 25 -22.20 -1.67 -5.05
CA PHE A 25 -21.22 -2.48 -5.72
C PHE A 25 -21.11 -2.07 -7.19
N ARG A 26 -19.90 -1.68 -7.58
CA ARG A 26 -19.53 -1.43 -8.98
C ARG A 26 -18.27 -2.23 -9.27
N GLU A 27 -18.43 -3.25 -10.11
CA GLU A 27 -17.35 -4.15 -10.50
C GLU A 27 -16.46 -3.57 -11.59
N ASP A 28 -16.99 -2.67 -12.42
CA ASP A 28 -16.28 -2.19 -13.60
C ASP A 28 -15.01 -1.40 -13.25
N HIS A 29 -13.89 -1.88 -13.78
CA HIS A 29 -12.59 -1.25 -13.64
C HIS A 29 -12.18 -0.59 -14.96
N ASN A 30 -11.63 0.63 -14.86
CA ASN A 30 -11.03 1.33 -16.00
C ASN A 30 -9.52 1.02 -16.16
N HIS A 31 -9.03 0.00 -15.46
CA HIS A 31 -7.63 -0.43 -15.48
C HIS A 31 -7.54 -1.93 -15.23
N ALA A 32 -6.44 -2.54 -15.62
CA ALA A 32 -6.18 -3.95 -15.31
C ALA A 32 -6.01 -4.15 -13.79
N LEU A 33 -6.46 -5.31 -13.30
CA LEU A 33 -6.20 -5.75 -11.94
C LEU A 33 -4.71 -6.02 -11.74
N VAL A 34 -4.21 -5.75 -10.54
CA VAL A 34 -2.80 -6.00 -10.21
C VAL A 34 -2.56 -7.49 -10.07
N THR A 35 -1.59 -8.02 -10.83
CA THR A 35 -1.21 -9.43 -10.75
C THR A 35 -0.57 -9.75 -9.39
N PRO A 36 -0.64 -11.01 -8.92
CA PRO A 36 0.00 -11.42 -7.66
C PRO A 36 1.48 -11.04 -7.57
N SER A 37 2.22 -11.18 -8.68
CA SER A 37 3.64 -10.80 -8.78
C SER A 37 3.90 -9.30 -8.58
N LYS A 38 2.93 -8.44 -8.91
CA LYS A 38 3.03 -6.98 -8.78
C LYS A 38 2.37 -6.45 -7.50
N ARG A 39 1.87 -7.34 -6.64
CA ARG A 39 1.23 -7.01 -5.36
C ARG A 39 2.15 -6.19 -4.44
N ILE A 40 3.45 -6.47 -4.46
CA ILE A 40 4.48 -5.78 -3.65
C ILE A 40 4.60 -4.28 -3.99
N LEU A 41 4.19 -3.89 -5.19
CA LEU A 41 4.21 -2.49 -5.63
C LEU A 41 3.03 -1.68 -5.06
N LEU A 42 2.00 -2.36 -4.54
CA LEU A 42 0.86 -1.70 -3.90
C LEU A 42 1.27 -1.14 -2.55
N ARG A 43 1.03 0.16 -2.34
CA ARG A 43 1.38 0.85 -1.09
C ARG A 43 0.80 0.15 0.15
N THR A 44 -0.42 -0.36 0.08
CA THR A 44 -1.06 -1.08 1.21
C THR A 44 -0.32 -2.35 1.62
N ASN A 45 0.51 -2.91 0.73
CA ASN A 45 1.30 -4.11 0.99
C ASN A 45 2.77 -3.77 1.26
N ARG A 46 3.14 -2.49 1.25
CA ARG A 46 4.45 -2.06 1.73
C ARG A 46 4.40 -2.13 3.25
N HIS A 47 5.12 -3.08 3.81
CA HIS A 47 5.38 -3.17 5.23
C HIS A 47 6.87 -2.96 5.43
N MET A 48 7.23 -1.91 6.19
CA MET A 48 8.62 -1.70 6.58
C MET A 48 8.87 -2.48 7.89
N PRO A 49 9.77 -3.47 7.92
CA PRO A 49 10.14 -4.17 9.15
C PRO A 49 10.67 -3.19 10.19
N ALA A 50 10.47 -3.48 11.48
CA ALA A 50 10.86 -2.58 12.58
C ALA A 50 12.34 -2.13 12.48
N ALA A 51 13.25 -3.07 12.24
CA ALA A 51 14.68 -2.76 12.07
C ALA A 51 14.98 -1.80 10.89
N ALA A 52 14.19 -1.87 9.82
CA ALA A 52 14.30 -0.93 8.70
C ALA A 52 13.70 0.45 9.03
N ARG A 53 12.67 0.50 9.89
CA ARG A 53 12.11 1.76 10.40
C ARG A 53 13.11 2.49 11.29
N ASP A 54 13.69 1.81 12.27
CA ASP A 54 14.69 2.39 13.18
C ASP A 54 15.88 2.97 12.41
N LEU A 55 16.37 2.23 11.42
CA LEU A 55 17.45 2.71 10.55
C LEU A 55 17.00 3.87 9.66
N SER A 56 15.78 3.86 9.13
CA SER A 56 15.23 4.98 8.34
C SER A 56 15.14 6.28 9.14
N GLU A 57 14.83 6.19 10.45
CA GLU A 57 14.79 7.35 11.34
C GLU A 57 16.19 7.93 11.57
N ILE A 58 17.21 7.07 11.73
CA ILE A 58 18.61 7.46 11.82
C ILE A 58 19.05 8.15 10.52
N PHE A 59 18.76 7.56 9.36
CA PHE A 59 19.07 8.18 8.06
C PHE A 59 18.42 9.55 7.91
N ARG A 60 17.15 9.72 8.34
CA ARG A 60 16.46 11.02 8.35
C ARG A 60 17.19 12.04 9.23
N LYS A 61 17.60 11.63 10.44
CA LYS A 61 18.32 12.49 11.38
C LYS A 61 19.67 12.95 10.79
N GLU A 62 20.36 12.04 10.11
CA GLU A 62 21.65 12.29 9.46
C GLU A 62 21.52 12.92 8.04
N LYS A 63 20.30 13.32 7.62
CA LYS A 63 20.01 13.92 6.30
C LYS A 63 20.40 13.04 5.11
N ILE A 64 20.42 11.72 5.30
CA ILE A 64 20.65 10.73 4.25
C ILE A 64 19.31 10.39 3.60
N GLN A 65 19.29 10.26 2.27
CA GLN A 65 18.06 9.99 1.53
C GLN A 65 17.49 8.60 1.85
N VAL A 66 16.27 8.58 2.42
CA VAL A 66 15.53 7.36 2.80
C VAL A 66 15.25 6.44 1.60
N SER A 67 15.18 6.99 0.38
CA SER A 67 15.03 6.23 -0.86
C SER A 67 16.14 5.19 -1.08
N LYS A 68 17.33 5.39 -0.48
CA LYS A 68 18.46 4.47 -0.59
C LYS A 68 18.43 3.33 0.44
N VAL A 69 17.57 3.43 1.47
CA VAL A 69 17.45 2.43 2.55
C VAL A 69 16.95 1.09 2.01
N ALA A 70 16.04 1.10 1.04
CA ALA A 70 15.53 -0.12 0.40
C ALA A 70 16.63 -0.97 -0.28
N SER A 71 17.67 -0.32 -0.83
CA SER A 71 18.81 -1.01 -1.45
C SER A 71 19.71 -1.74 -0.45
N ILE A 72 19.72 -1.31 0.82
CA ILE A 72 20.54 -1.88 1.90
C ILE A 72 19.90 -3.18 2.45
N PHE A 73 18.56 -3.25 2.48
CA PHE A 73 17.81 -4.39 3.04
C PHE A 73 17.41 -5.46 2.02
N GLY A 74 18.11 -5.53 0.87
CA GLY A 74 17.90 -6.61 -0.11
C GLY A 74 16.88 -6.33 -1.22
N GLY A 75 16.65 -5.06 -1.55
CA GLY A 75 15.80 -4.66 -2.68
C GLY A 75 16.40 -4.92 -4.07
N SER A 76 16.86 -6.14 -4.37
CA SER A 76 17.14 -6.60 -5.74
C SER A 76 15.88 -7.15 -6.44
N LEU A 77 14.75 -7.29 -5.73
CA LEU A 77 13.44 -7.52 -6.34
C LEU A 77 12.69 -6.21 -6.54
N MET A 78 12.93 -5.58 -7.69
CA MET A 78 12.06 -4.58 -8.36
C MET A 78 11.61 -3.36 -7.54
N ASN A 79 12.27 -2.21 -7.75
CA ASN A 79 11.76 -0.81 -7.70
C ASN A 79 10.65 -0.45 -6.68
N ALA A 80 10.49 -1.16 -5.58
CA ALA A 80 9.55 -0.87 -4.51
C ALA A 80 10.29 -0.04 -3.46
N GLY A 81 10.57 1.22 -3.80
CA GLY A 81 11.17 2.15 -2.85
C GLY A 81 10.23 2.44 -1.69
N PHE A 82 10.76 2.46 -0.47
CA PHE A 82 10.08 3.04 0.69
C PHE A 82 10.10 4.56 0.56
N ASP A 83 8.96 5.21 0.83
CA ASP A 83 8.87 6.66 0.93
C ASP A 83 8.61 7.11 2.38
N GLN A 84 8.70 8.42 2.65
CA GLN A 84 8.53 8.97 4.01
C GLN A 84 7.18 8.63 4.66
N ARG A 85 6.18 8.21 3.89
CA ARG A 85 4.85 7.81 4.38
C ARG A 85 4.79 6.32 4.72
N ASP A 86 5.83 5.56 4.39
CA ASP A 86 5.98 4.15 4.74
C ASP A 86 6.73 3.97 6.09
N VAL A 87 7.24 5.06 6.69
CA VAL A 87 7.92 5.11 8.02
C VAL A 87 6.93 5.38 9.13
#